data_AF-A0AB38SL18-F1
#
_entry.id   AF-A0AB38SL18-F1
#
_cell.length_a   1.000
_cell.length_b   1.000
_cell.length_c   1.000
_cell.angle_alpha   90.00
_cell.angle_beta   90.00
_cell.angle_gamma   90.00
#
_symmetry.space_group_name_H-M   'P 1'
#
loop_
_entity.id
_entity.type
_entity.pdbx_description
1 polymer ?
#
loop_
_entity_poly.entity_id
_entity_poly.type
_entity_poly.pdbx_seq_one_letter_code
_entity_poly.pdbx_strand_id
1 'polypeptide(L)' 'MADPVYTTQQLQDIVNALASGAQRVSYGDKSVEFRSLSELREIFSSASASLTGTTQRRTFRMVTPPDKGL' A
#
# COMPACT_ATOMS: atom_id res chain seq x y z
N MET A 1 -10.50 9.80 -4.04
CA MET A 1 -10.94 8.82 -3.03
C MET A 1 -9.81 8.71 -2.04
N ALA A 2 -10.05 8.94 -0.75
CA ALA A 2 -9.00 8.85 0.26
C ALA A 2 -8.55 7.39 0.37
N ASP A 3 -7.27 7.14 0.17
CA ASP A 3 -6.66 5.82 0.31
C ASP A 3 -6.85 5.40 1.77
N PRO A 4 -7.55 4.30 2.07
CA PRO A 4 -7.69 3.86 3.45
C PRO A 4 -6.29 3.59 4.01
N VAL A 5 -5.89 4.37 5.03
CA VAL A 5 -4.63 4.17 5.73
C VAL A 5 -4.78 2.94 6.60
N TYR A 6 -4.40 1.79 6.07
CA TYR A 6 -4.36 0.54 6.81
C TYR A 6 -3.25 0.60 7.85
N THR A 7 -3.54 0.16 9.08
CA THR A 7 -2.53 0.01 10.13
C THR A 7 -1.82 -1.34 9.99
N THR A 8 -0.64 -1.48 10.61
CA THR A 8 0.13 -2.74 10.62
C THR A 8 -0.70 -3.93 11.08
N GLN A 9 -1.60 -3.71 12.04
CA GLN A 9 -2.48 -4.76 12.56
C GLN A 9 -3.58 -5.16 11.56
N GLN A 10 -4.10 -4.20 10.78
CA GLN A 10 -5.03 -4.49 9.68
C GLN A 10 -4.34 -5.26 8.56
N LEU A 11 -3.06 -4.96 8.26
CA LEU A 11 -2.27 -5.74 7.30
C LEU A 11 -2.09 -7.19 7.75
N GLN A 12 -1.86 -7.42 9.05
CA GLN A 12 -1.73 -8.76 9.60
C GLN A 12 -3.03 -9.58 9.44
N ASP A 13 -4.18 -8.92 9.62
CA ASP A 13 -5.50 -9.55 9.42
C ASP A 13 -5.72 -9.94 7.95
N ILE A 14 -5.35 -9.05 7.02
CA ILE A 14 -5.37 -9.32 5.57
C ILE A 14 -4.48 -10.51 5.21
N VAL A 15 -3.27 -10.60 5.79
CA VAL A 15 -2.36 -11.74 5.58
C VAL A 15 -2.97 -13.04 6.10
N ASN A 16 -3.62 -13.00 7.26
CA ASN A 16 -4.25 -14.18 7.85
C ASN A 16 -5.44 -14.67 7.00
N ALA A 17 -6.26 -13.75 6.50
CA ALA A 17 -7.35 -14.08 5.58
C ALA A 17 -6.84 -14.66 4.25
N LEU A 18 -5.77 -14.08 3.69
CA LEU A 18 -5.10 -14.63 2.50
C LEU A 18 -4.56 -16.05 2.75
N ALA A 19 -3.94 -16.30 3.90
CA ALA A 19 -3.44 -17.63 4.28
C ALA A 19 -4.58 -18.65 4.44
N SER A 20 -5.74 -18.20 4.93
CA SER A 20 -6.95 -19.02 5.06
C SER A 20 -7.70 -19.21 3.72
N GLY A 21 -7.32 -18.51 2.65
CA GLY A 21 -8.08 -18.47 1.39
C GLY A 21 -9.43 -17.78 1.52
N ALA A 22 -9.63 -17.00 2.59
CA ALA A 22 -10.86 -16.27 2.85
C ALA A 22 -10.86 -14.93 2.10
N GLN A 23 -11.93 -14.67 1.37
CA GLN A 23 -12.15 -13.37 0.71
C GLN A 23 -12.70 -12.30 1.65
N ARG A 24 -13.05 -12.68 2.88
CA ARG A 24 -13.56 -11.79 3.92
C ARG A 24 -12.46 -11.55 4.94
N VAL A 25 -12.16 -10.28 5.21
CA VAL A 25 -11.23 -9.86 6.26
C VAL A 25 -12.02 -9.12 7.33
N SER A 26 -11.79 -9.43 8.59
CA SER A 26 -12.53 -8.86 9.70
C SER A 26 -11.55 -8.13 10.61
N TYR A 27 -11.54 -6.80 10.57
CA TYR A 27 -10.66 -5.99 11.39
C TYR A 27 -11.44 -5.03 12.28
N GLY A 28 -11.13 -5.06 13.59
CA GLY A 28 -11.83 -4.25 14.59
C GLY A 28 -13.32 -4.60 14.63
N ASP A 29 -14.17 -3.59 14.36
CA ASP A 29 -15.64 -3.73 14.35
C ASP A 29 -16.22 -3.98 12.95
N LYS A 30 -15.37 -4.10 11.92
CA LYS A 30 -15.82 -4.15 10.52
C LYS A 30 -15.32 -5.40 9.81
N SER A 31 -16.20 -5.94 8.97
CA SER A 31 -15.89 -7.03 8.04
C SER A 31 -15.96 -6.49 6.62
N VAL A 32 -14.90 -6.69 5.86
CA VAL A 32 -14.82 -6.30 4.45
C VAL A 32 -14.73 -7.55 3.61
N GLU A 33 -15.69 -7.73 2.70
CA GLU A 33 -15.67 -8.78 1.70
C GLU A 33 -15.06 -8.27 0.41
N PHE A 34 -13.97 -8.90 0.02
CA PHE A 34 -13.27 -8.61 -1.22
C PHE A 34 -13.83 -9.45 -2.35
N ARG A 35 -13.89 -8.87 -3.55
CA ARG A 35 -14.48 -9.54 -4.73
C ARG A 35 -13.67 -10.76 -5.13
N SER A 36 -12.38 -10.80 -4.80
CA SER A 36 -11.44 -11.87 -5.16
C SER A 36 -10.17 -11.84 -4.30
N LEU A 37 -9.48 -12.97 -4.20
CA LEU A 37 -8.16 -13.05 -3.53
C LEU A 37 -7.08 -12.20 -4.23
N SER A 38 -7.19 -12.03 -5.55
CA SER A 38 -6.29 -11.17 -6.33
C SER A 38 -6.39 -9.71 -5.90
N GLU A 39 -7.62 -9.20 -5.79
CA GLU A 39 -7.91 -7.84 -5.32
C GLU A 39 -7.36 -7.63 -3.89
N LEU A 40 -7.56 -8.63 -3.01
CA LEU A 40 -7.02 -8.60 -1.66
C LEU A 40 -5.48 -8.49 -1.63
N ARG A 41 -4.79 -9.18 -2.54
CA ARG A 41 -3.33 -9.09 -2.71
C ARG A 41 -2.87 -7.71 -3.22
N GLU A 42 -3.60 -7.12 -4.15
CA GLU A 42 -3.29 -5.78 -4.67
C GLU A 42 -3.43 -4.73 -3.57
N ILE A 43 -4.47 -4.82 -2.75
CA ILE A 43 -4.70 -3.94 -1.61
C ILE A 43 -3.57 -4.10 -0.58
N PHE A 44 -3.17 -5.33 -0.25
CA PHE A 44 -2.03 -5.57 0.63
C PHE A 44 -0.73 -4.96 0.08
N SER A 45 -0.46 -5.13 -1.21
CA SER A 45 0.74 -4.58 -1.87
C SER A 45 0.75 -3.04 -1.84
N SER A 46 -0.39 -2.41 -2.13
CA SER A 46 -0.52 -0.95 -2.10
C SER A 46 -0.41 -0.40 -0.68
N ALA A 47 -1.05 -1.07 0.28
CA ALA A 47 -1.06 -0.66 1.68
C ALA A 47 0.31 -0.84 2.34
N SER A 48 1.01 -1.96 2.09
CA SER A 48 2.39 -2.18 2.59
C SER A 48 3.41 -1.22 1.98
N ALA A 49 3.28 -0.87 0.68
CA ALA A 49 4.12 0.14 0.03
C ALA A 49 3.92 1.53 0.64
N SER A 50 2.67 1.87 1.01
CA SER A 50 2.34 3.11 1.69
C SER A 50 2.91 3.15 3.11
N LEU A 51 2.84 2.03 3.84
CA LEU A 51 3.35 1.90 5.21
C LEU A 51 4.88 1.98 5.30
N THR A 52 5.57 1.43 4.31
CA THR A 52 7.05 1.45 4.21
C THR A 52 7.61 2.78 3.71
N GLY A 53 6.76 3.77 3.42
CA GLY A 53 7.18 5.12 3.10
C GLY A 53 7.93 5.26 1.77
N THR A 54 7.90 4.25 0.89
CA THR A 54 8.45 4.37 -0.46
C THR A 54 7.43 4.98 -1.41
N THR A 55 6.87 6.12 -1.01
CA THR A 55 6.60 7.15 -2.01
C THR A 55 7.98 7.59 -2.50
N GLN A 56 8.55 6.83 -3.44
CA GLN A 56 9.60 7.33 -4.31
C GLN A 56 8.95 8.40 -5.19
N ARG A 57 8.64 9.55 -4.58
CA ARG A 57 8.48 10.79 -5.30
C ARG A 57 9.86 11.03 -5.87
N ARG A 58 10.09 10.47 -7.05
CA ARG A 58 11.23 10.80 -7.91
C ARG A 58 11.08 12.28 -8.27
N THR A 59 11.38 13.16 -7.32
CA THR A 59 11.82 14.50 -7.63
C THR A 59 13.18 14.32 -8.26
N PHE A 60 13.19 14.12 -9.58
CA PHE A 60 14.36 14.44 -10.37
C PHE A 60 14.63 15.91 -10.08
N ARG A 61 15.52 16.19 -9.13
CA ARG A 61 16.12 17.50 -9.04
C ARG A 61 16.94 17.59 -10.31
N MET A 62 16.43 18.30 -11.31
CA MET A 62 17.24 18.81 -12.39
C MET A 62 18.34 19.64 -11.72
N VAL A 63 19.47 19.01 -11.45
CA VAL A 63 20.73 19.72 -11.32
C VAL A 63 21.03 20.16 -12.74
N THR A 64 20.81 21.44 -13.03
CA THR A 64 21.44 22.08 -14.17
C THR A 64 22.94 22.10 -13.91
N PRO A 65 23.78 21.55 -14.81
CA PRO A 65 25.18 21.93 -14.88
C PRO A 65 25.47 22.57 -16.25
N PRO A 66 26.63 23.22 -16.44
CA PRO A 66 27.24 24.27 -15.64
C PRO A 66 27.55 25.47 -16.54
N ASP A 67 27.06 26.69 -16.25
CA ASP A 67 27.57 27.86 -16.97
C ASP A 67 28.85 28.33 -16.29
N LYS A 68 29.96 27.70 -16.67
CA LYS A 68 31.30 28.24 -16.47
C LYS A 68 31.73 28.90 -17.77
N GLY A 69 31.75 30.23 -17.76
CA GLY A 69 32.70 31.01 -18.55
C GLY A 69 32.08 31.95 -19.57
N LEU A 70 31.98 33.22 -19.19
CA LEU A 70 32.52 34.33 -19.98
C LEU A 70 33.10 35.39 -19.03
#